data_AF-A0A1G8IBN2-F1
#
_entry.id   AF-A0A1G8IBN2-F1
#
_cell.length_a   1.000
_cell.length_b   1.000
_cell.length_c   1.000
_cell.angle_alpha   90.00
_cell.angle_beta   90.00
_cell.angle_gamma   90.00
#
_symmetry.space_group_name_H-M   'P 1'
#
loop_
_entity.id
_entity.type
_entity.pdbx_description
1 polymer ?
#
loop_
_entity_poly.entity_id
_entity_poly.type
_entity_poly.pdbx_seq_one_letter_code
_entity_poly.pdbx_strand_id
1 'polypeptide(L)'
;MTNRMFKTGVSRDQVSLLPARVEDYVGRENPVRAIEAFVAALDLERLGFGHAGSGGGAGQPPYDPADLLKLYLYGYTNRIRSSRALEREAGRNLELIWLM
;
A
#
# COMPACT_ATOMS: atom_id res chain seq x y z
N MET A 1 -2.27 -18.48 -40.88
CA MET A 1 -2.74 -17.43 -39.96
C MET A 1 -3.48 -18.11 -38.81
N THR A 2 -2.93 -18.10 -37.61
CA THR A 2 -3.56 -18.74 -36.44
C THR A 2 -4.68 -17.85 -35.91
N ASN A 3 -5.92 -18.29 -36.11
CA ASN A 3 -7.13 -17.65 -35.60
C ASN A 3 -7.13 -17.72 -34.06
N ARG A 4 -6.75 -16.63 -33.38
CA ARG A 4 -6.73 -16.59 -31.91
C ARG A 4 -8.10 -16.19 -31.36
N MET A 5 -8.84 -17.17 -30.85
CA MET A 5 -10.14 -16.97 -30.20
C MET A 5 -10.02 -16.31 -28.81
N PHE A 6 -8.83 -16.38 -28.18
CA PHE A 6 -8.56 -15.83 -26.85
C PHE A 6 -7.20 -15.12 -26.78
N LYS A 7 -7.09 -14.17 -25.85
CA LYS A 7 -5.81 -13.52 -25.51
C LYS A 7 -4.90 -14.51 -24.76
N THR A 8 -3.62 -14.53 -25.10
CA THR A 8 -2.61 -15.36 -24.42
C THR A 8 -1.88 -14.50 -23.38
N GLY A 9 -1.66 -15.05 -22.19
CA GLY A 9 -0.87 -14.39 -21.14
C GLY A 9 0.63 -14.37 -21.44
N VAL A 10 1.37 -13.66 -20.59
CA VAL A 10 2.84 -13.61 -20.63
C VAL A 10 3.42 -14.86 -19.96
N SER A 11 4.51 -15.42 -20.49
CA SER A 11 5.19 -16.57 -19.90
C SER A 11 5.82 -16.22 -18.56
N ARG A 12 5.74 -17.13 -17.58
CA ARG A 12 6.39 -16.98 -16.26
C ARG A 12 7.92 -17.01 -16.34
N ASP A 13 8.45 -17.62 -17.40
CA ASP A 13 9.89 -17.75 -17.66
C ASP A 13 10.43 -16.58 -18.49
N GLN A 14 9.62 -15.54 -18.74
CA GLN A 14 10.08 -14.37 -19.47
C GLN A 14 11.16 -13.65 -18.66
N VAL A 15 12.38 -13.63 -19.20
CA VAL A 15 13.51 -12.93 -18.61
C VAL A 15 13.34 -11.43 -18.79
N SER A 16 13.51 -10.66 -17.71
CA SER A 16 13.66 -9.20 -17.74
C SER A 16 15.13 -8.85 -17.48
N LEU A 17 15.63 -7.79 -18.13
CA LEU A 17 16.99 -7.29 -17.90
C LEU A 17 17.17 -6.81 -16.45
N LEU A 18 16.13 -6.19 -15.89
CA LEU A 18 16.08 -5.73 -14.49
C LEU A 18 14.69 -6.02 -13.91
N PRO A 19 14.58 -6.26 -12.59
CA PRO A 19 13.27 -6.32 -11.94
C PRO A 19 12.58 -4.96 -12.00
N ALA A 20 11.26 -4.94 -12.17
CA ALA A 20 10.48 -3.71 -12.10
C ALA A 20 10.48 -3.15 -10.68
N ARG A 21 10.43 -1.82 -10.55
CA ARG A 21 10.36 -1.11 -9.27
C ARG A 21 8.96 -1.28 -8.69
N VAL A 22 8.82 -1.16 -7.37
CA VAL A 22 7.50 -1.17 -6.71
C VAL A 22 6.57 -0.11 -7.32
N GLU A 23 7.12 1.08 -7.62
CA GLU A 23 6.43 2.18 -8.31
C GLU A 23 5.80 1.79 -9.66
N ASP A 24 6.44 0.87 -10.40
CA ASP A 24 6.01 0.52 -11.76
C ASP A 24 4.75 -0.35 -11.76
N TYR A 25 4.40 -0.96 -10.62
CA TYR A 25 3.22 -1.82 -10.49
C TYR A 25 1.94 -1.06 -10.18
N VAL A 26 2.04 0.17 -9.67
CA VAL A 26 0.89 1.00 -9.34
C VAL A 26 0.70 2.05 -10.42
N GLY A 27 -0.33 1.88 -11.24
CA GLY A 27 -0.64 2.85 -12.29
C GLY A 27 -0.92 4.26 -11.74
N ARG A 28 -0.74 5.30 -12.57
CA ARG A 28 -0.95 6.70 -12.17
C ARG A 28 -2.37 7.01 -11.69
N GLU A 29 -3.35 6.31 -12.26
CA GLU A 29 -4.78 6.45 -11.94
C GLU A 29 -5.25 5.45 -10.86
N ASN A 30 -4.33 4.72 -10.22
CA ASN A 30 -4.70 3.76 -9.18
C ASN A 30 -5.25 4.52 -7.96
N PRO A 31 -6.41 4.12 -7.41
CA PRO A 31 -7.03 4.79 -6.26
C PRO A 31 -6.14 4.84 -5.01
N VAL A 32 -5.18 3.93 -4.85
CA VAL A 32 -4.25 3.94 -3.73
C VAL A 32 -3.43 5.24 -3.66
N ARG A 33 -3.15 5.86 -4.80
CA ARG A 33 -2.45 7.15 -4.88
C ARG A 33 -3.30 8.30 -4.34
N ALA A 34 -4.62 8.20 -4.43
CA ALA A 34 -5.51 9.18 -3.82
C ALA A 34 -5.44 9.10 -2.29
N ILE A 35 -5.27 7.89 -1.72
CA ILE A 35 -5.06 7.72 -0.28
C ILE A 35 -3.74 8.35 0.14
N GLU A 36 -2.65 8.07 -0.58
CA GLU A 36 -1.33 8.67 -0.31
C GLU A 36 -1.39 10.20 -0.35
N ALA A 37 -1.91 10.75 -1.44
CA ALA A 37 -2.01 12.19 -1.63
C ALA A 37 -2.92 12.85 -0.57
N PHE A 38 -4.02 12.19 -0.20
CA PHE A 38 -4.92 12.68 0.83
C PHE A 38 -4.22 12.76 2.19
N VAL A 39 -3.57 11.67 2.63
CA VAL A 39 -2.89 11.64 3.93
C VAL A 39 -1.70 12.61 3.96
N ALA A 40 -0.93 12.70 2.87
CA ALA A 40 0.19 13.62 2.75
C ALA A 40 -0.22 15.11 2.82
N ALA A 41 -1.47 15.44 2.47
CA ALA A 41 -2.00 16.80 2.56
C ALA A 41 -2.52 17.17 3.96
N LEU A 42 -2.63 16.21 4.89
CA LEU A 42 -3.15 16.45 6.23
C LEU A 42 -2.05 16.93 7.18
N ASP A 43 -2.39 17.94 7.99
CA ASP A 43 -1.61 18.28 9.18
C ASP A 43 -2.07 17.38 10.33
N LEU A 44 -1.46 16.20 10.43
CA LEU A 44 -1.83 15.19 11.41
C LEU A 44 -1.65 15.67 12.86
N GLU A 45 -0.64 16.49 13.13
CA GLU A 45 -0.40 17.06 14.45
C GLU A 45 -1.56 17.97 14.87
N ARG A 46 -1.97 18.90 14.00
CA ARG A 46 -3.13 19.78 14.26
C ARG A 46 -4.45 19.04 14.37
N LEU A 47 -4.57 17.90 13.70
CA LEU A 47 -5.73 17.01 13.80
C LEU A 47 -5.71 16.15 15.07
N GLY A 48 -4.67 16.27 15.90
CA GLY A 48 -4.54 15.54 17.17
C GLY A 48 -4.04 14.11 17.02
N PHE A 49 -3.49 13.74 15.86
CA PHE A 49 -2.73 12.50 15.69
C PHE A 49 -1.35 12.69 16.34
N GLY A 50 -1.34 12.59 17.67
CA GLY A 50 -0.12 12.60 18.47
C GLY A 50 0.41 11.21 18.76
N HIS A 51 1.67 11.14 19.14
CA HIS A 51 2.24 9.92 19.71
C HIS A 51 1.66 9.71 21.11
N ALA A 52 1.19 8.50 21.40
CA ALA A 52 0.84 8.10 22.76
C ALA A 52 2.11 7.95 23.60
N GLY A 53 2.70 9.08 24.04
CA GLY A 53 3.72 9.11 25.09
C GLY A 53 5.07 8.46 24.79
N SER A 54 5.47 8.29 23.52
CA SER A 54 6.80 7.76 23.20
C SER A 54 7.88 8.84 23.26
N GLY A 55 8.11 9.40 24.45
CA GLY A 55 9.23 10.29 24.75
C GLY A 55 10.58 9.56 24.77
N GLY A 56 10.88 8.71 23.78
CA GLY A 56 12.17 8.02 23.65
C GLY A 56 12.49 7.01 24.76
N GLY A 57 11.48 6.35 25.34
CA GLY A 57 11.69 5.26 26.31
C GLY A 57 12.28 3.99 25.69
N ALA A 58 12.59 2.99 26.51
CA ALA A 58 13.07 1.69 26.05
C ALA A 58 11.96 0.89 25.33
N GLY A 59 12.21 0.44 24.10
CA GLY A 59 11.27 -0.38 23.32
C GLY A 59 11.36 -0.15 21.82
N GLN A 60 10.48 -0.84 21.06
CA GLN A 60 10.30 -0.59 19.64
C GLN A 60 9.66 0.80 19.45
N PRO A 61 10.19 1.65 18.56
CA PRO A 61 9.53 2.90 18.20
C PRO A 61 8.10 2.64 17.68
N PRO A 62 7.15 3.54 17.92
CA PRO A 62 5.82 3.44 17.34
C PRO A 62 5.88 3.62 15.81
N TYR A 63 4.87 3.10 15.11
CA TYR A 63 4.64 3.40 13.70
C TYR A 63 4.23 4.86 13.51
N ASP A 64 4.54 5.42 12.34
CA ASP A 64 4.10 6.76 11.96
C ASP A 64 2.56 6.81 11.91
N PRO A 65 1.91 7.80 12.54
CA PRO A 65 0.46 7.99 12.45
C PRO A 65 -0.06 8.08 11.01
N ALA A 66 0.72 8.64 10.08
CA ALA A 66 0.37 8.72 8.67
C ALA A 66 0.24 7.33 8.05
N ASP A 67 1.21 6.44 8.30
CA ASP A 67 1.20 5.07 7.74
C ASP A 67 0.04 4.25 8.30
N LEU A 68 -0.25 4.40 9.60
CA LEU A 68 -1.42 3.77 10.22
C LEU A 68 -2.74 4.28 9.63
N LEU A 69 -2.83 5.58 9.34
CA LEU A 69 -4.01 6.17 8.71
C LEU A 69 -4.18 5.68 7.25
N LYS A 70 -3.09 5.63 6.47
CA LYS A 70 -3.10 5.06 5.11
C LYS A 70 -3.59 3.61 5.13
N LEU A 71 -3.06 2.80 6.04
CA LEU A 71 -3.43 1.39 6.22
C LEU A 71 -4.93 1.24 6.58
N TYR A 72 -5.41 2.09 7.50
CA TYR A 72 -6.82 2.13 7.89
C TYR A 72 -7.74 2.50 6.72
N LEU A 73 -7.41 3.56 5.98
CA LEU A 73 -8.18 4.03 4.83
C LEU A 73 -8.19 3.00 3.69
N TYR A 74 -7.05 2.34 3.44
CA TYR A 74 -6.94 1.26 2.47
C TYR A 74 -7.86 0.09 2.85
N GLY A 75 -7.79 -0.36 4.10
CA GLY A 75 -8.64 -1.43 4.60
C GLY A 75 -10.13 -1.08 4.52
N TYR A 76 -10.50 0.16 4.88
CA TYR A 76 -11.87 0.64 4.79
C TYR A 76 -12.39 0.63 3.35
N THR A 77 -11.62 1.20 2.41
CA THR A 77 -11.99 1.33 0.98
C THR A 77 -12.12 -0.04 0.31
N ASN A 78 -11.25 -0.98 0.68
CA ASN A 78 -11.25 -2.35 0.15
C ASN A 78 -12.14 -3.33 0.95
N ARG A 79 -12.93 -2.83 1.92
CA ARG A 79 -13.81 -3.64 2.80
C ARG A 79 -13.08 -4.75 3.57
N ILE A 80 -11.80 -4.55 3.89
CA ILE A 80 -10.99 -5.46 4.71
C ILE A 80 -11.16 -5.05 6.18
N ARG A 81 -11.98 -5.80 6.91
CA ARG A 81 -12.36 -5.45 8.30
C ARG A 81 -11.55 -6.16 9.38
N SER A 82 -10.81 -7.22 9.02
CA SER A 82 -9.99 -7.97 9.97
C SER A 82 -8.55 -7.47 9.91
N SER A 83 -7.97 -7.14 11.06
CA SER A 83 -6.54 -6.80 11.17
C SER A 83 -5.64 -7.89 10.63
N ARG A 84 -5.97 -9.17 10.86
CA ARG A 84 -5.26 -10.33 10.29
C ARG A 84 -5.40 -10.42 8.77
N ALA A 85 -6.55 -10.04 8.22
CA ALA A 85 -6.71 -9.98 6.78
C ALA A 85 -5.89 -8.83 6.18
N LEU A 86 -5.84 -7.69 6.87
CA LEU A 86 -5.07 -6.51 6.44
C LEU A 86 -3.56 -6.77 6.51
N GLU A 87 -3.09 -7.43 7.57
CA GLU A 87 -1.71 -7.92 7.72
C GLU A 87 -1.32 -8.84 6.54
N ARG A 88 -2.20 -9.76 6.14
CA ARG A 88 -1.96 -10.62 4.98
C ARG A 88 -1.89 -9.84 3.67
N GLU A 89 -2.74 -8.83 3.48
CA GLU A 89 -2.67 -7.97 2.30
C GLU A 89 -1.36 -7.19 2.24
N ALA A 90 -0.87 -6.69 3.39
CA ALA A 90 0.38 -5.95 3.45
C ALA A 90 1.60 -6.78 2.99
N GLY A 91 1.53 -8.11 3.06
CA GLY A 91 2.58 -9.01 2.58
C GLY A 91 2.43 -9.50 1.14
N ARG A 92 1.33 -9.24 0.45
CA ARG A 92 1.05 -9.84 -0.87
C ARG A 92 0.47 -8.91 -1.92
N ASN A 93 -0.14 -7.80 -1.50
CA ASN A 93 -0.82 -6.88 -2.39
C ASN A 93 0.12 -5.74 -2.76
N LEU A 94 0.40 -5.61 -4.06
CA LEU A 94 1.32 -4.59 -4.56
C LEU A 94 0.82 -3.17 -4.29
N GLU A 95 -0.49 -2.92 -4.27
CA GLU A 95 -1.02 -1.59 -3.92
C GLU A 95 -0.70 -1.24 -2.47
N LEU A 96 -0.90 -2.19 -1.56
CA LEU A 96 -0.65 -1.95 -0.15
C LEU A 96 0.84 -1.93 0.17
N ILE A 97 1.66 -2.77 -0.47
CA ILE A 97 3.12 -2.72 -0.35
C ILE A 97 3.66 -1.37 -0.87
N TRP A 98 3.04 -0.82 -1.93
CA TRP A 98 3.42 0.48 -2.47
C TRP A 98 3.01 1.66 -1.57
N LEU A 99 1.90 1.52 -0.85
CA LEU A 99 1.35 2.57 0.02
C LEU A 99 2.10 2.70 1.37
N MET A 100 2.74 1.62 1.82
CA MET A 100 3.46 1.51 3.09
C MET A 100 4.95 1.85 2.96
#